data_AF-A0A800C8N2-F1
#
_entry.id   AF-A0A800C8N2-F1
#
_cell.length_a   1.000
_cell.length_b   1.000
_cell.length_c   1.000
_cell.angle_alpha   90.00
_cell.angle_beta   90.00
_cell.angle_gamma   90.00
#
_symmetry.space_group_name_H-M   'P 1'
#
loop_
_entity.id
_entity.type
_entity.pdbx_description
1 polymer ?
#
loop_
_entity_poly.entity_id
_entity_poly.type
_entity_poly.pdbx_seq_one_letter_code
_entity_poly.pdbx_strand_id
1 'polypeptide(L)'
;MTRYLLAAEADKIQDLIFRASRLREVVGGSQLLSRFCKEVPQMILPNGARIIVNDGGSFRVLFNSKNEAVKFGDRLAELYWLALGGSLTVASPIEMNGSFRAAAERANKALRQAKQHRDGFVATSHLPYVAFCVSCGIGLAVEHSARPGERRRQYLCADCRAKRHEGADPGEFLSDFFEKVVGDEWHEYRWPGERAEKEREDPPMDVARFDARNYIAYLVADGNSMGEAFGECDKGQLESLSQTLR
;
A
#
# COMPACT_ATOMS: atom_id res chain seq x y z
N MET A 1 21.45 -23.83 13.10
CA MET A 1 19.97 -23.78 13.16
C MET A 1 19.45 -23.43 11.78
N THR A 2 18.54 -24.24 11.25
CA THR A 2 17.90 -23.99 9.95
C THR A 2 17.03 -22.74 10.02
N ARG A 3 17.13 -21.85 9.03
CA ARG A 3 16.28 -20.66 8.92
C ARG A 3 15.41 -20.75 7.68
N TYR A 4 14.26 -20.10 7.72
CA TYR A 4 13.29 -20.05 6.64
C TYR A 4 13.04 -18.61 6.22
N LEU A 5 13.12 -18.34 4.92
CA LEU A 5 12.80 -17.05 4.33
C LEU A 5 11.37 -17.10 3.78
N LEU A 6 10.50 -16.27 4.34
CA LEU A 6 9.18 -15.98 3.80
C LEU A 6 9.27 -14.77 2.86
N ALA A 7 8.63 -14.89 1.69
CA ALA A 7 8.43 -13.79 0.77
C ALA A 7 6.93 -13.59 0.54
N ALA A 8 6.46 -12.36 0.72
CA ALA A 8 5.12 -11.95 0.35
C ALA A 8 5.17 -10.62 -0.40
N GLU A 9 4.17 -10.36 -1.23
CA GLU A 9 4.09 -9.11 -1.99
C GLU A 9 2.62 -8.75 -2.27
N ALA A 10 2.32 -7.47 -2.11
CA ALA A 10 1.03 -6.90 -2.39
C ALA A 10 0.73 -6.94 -3.88
N ASP A 11 -0.53 -7.19 -4.15
CA ASP A 11 -1.02 -7.41 -5.49
C ASP A 11 -1.71 -6.17 -6.03
N LYS A 12 -1.34 -5.80 -7.26
CA LYS A 12 -1.95 -4.67 -7.98
C LYS A 12 -2.05 -3.40 -7.10
N ILE A 13 -0.95 -3.01 -6.47
CA ILE A 13 -0.90 -1.81 -5.60
C ILE A 13 -1.41 -0.57 -6.33
N GLN A 14 -1.10 -0.44 -7.63
CA GLN A 14 -1.60 0.66 -8.45
C GLN A 14 -3.13 0.65 -8.52
N ASP A 15 -3.77 -0.50 -8.74
CA ASP A 15 -5.23 -0.60 -8.69
C ASP A 15 -5.78 -0.31 -7.29
N LEU A 16 -5.08 -0.77 -6.24
CA LEU A 16 -5.49 -0.51 -4.86
C LEU A 16 -5.51 1.00 -4.59
N ILE A 17 -4.50 1.75 -5.04
CA ILE A 17 -4.35 3.17 -4.73
C ILE A 17 -5.14 4.05 -5.73
N PHE A 18 -4.94 3.88 -7.02
CA PHE A 18 -5.38 4.81 -8.07
C PHE A 18 -6.77 4.55 -8.63
N ARG A 19 -7.45 3.46 -8.22
CA ARG A 19 -8.83 3.22 -8.65
C ARG A 19 -9.82 4.23 -8.05
N ALA A 20 -9.47 4.89 -6.95
CA ALA A 20 -10.29 5.95 -6.40
C ALA A 20 -10.28 7.19 -7.30
N SER A 21 -11.45 7.76 -7.55
CA SER A 21 -11.61 8.95 -8.41
C SER A 21 -11.24 10.28 -7.74
N ARG A 22 -10.83 10.27 -6.46
CA ARG A 22 -10.51 11.47 -5.68
C ARG A 22 -9.12 11.44 -5.11
N LEU A 23 -8.40 12.56 -5.18
CA LEU A 23 -7.02 12.61 -4.74
C LEU A 23 -6.88 12.32 -3.24
N ARG A 24 -7.82 12.78 -2.42
CA ARG A 24 -7.79 12.48 -0.96
C ARG A 24 -7.87 10.98 -0.67
N GLU A 25 -8.61 10.24 -1.48
CA GLU A 25 -8.73 8.78 -1.33
C GLU A 25 -7.50 8.07 -1.88
N VAL A 26 -6.87 8.61 -2.92
CA VAL A 26 -5.56 8.15 -3.41
C VAL A 26 -4.49 8.34 -2.33
N VAL A 27 -4.39 9.53 -1.73
CA VAL A 27 -3.48 9.85 -0.63
C VAL A 27 -3.75 8.94 0.56
N GLY A 28 -5.01 8.82 0.98
CA GLY A 28 -5.38 7.93 2.08
C GLY A 28 -5.10 6.45 1.80
N GLY A 29 -5.23 6.00 0.54
CA GLY A 29 -4.82 4.64 0.15
C GLY A 29 -3.32 4.41 0.29
N SER A 30 -2.51 5.40 -0.09
CA SER A 30 -1.06 5.36 0.09
C SER A 30 -0.65 5.36 1.57
N GLN A 31 -1.30 6.21 2.38
CA GLN A 31 -1.12 6.26 3.83
C GLN A 31 -1.47 4.94 4.51
N LEU A 32 -2.64 4.38 4.20
CA LEU A 32 -3.06 3.08 4.75
C LEU A 32 -2.04 1.99 4.43
N LEU A 33 -1.53 1.95 3.20
CA LEU A 33 -0.53 0.98 2.79
C LEU A 33 0.79 1.18 3.57
N SER A 34 1.27 2.42 3.67
CA SER A 34 2.50 2.75 4.40
C SER A 34 2.39 2.38 5.88
N ARG A 35 1.29 2.79 6.54
CA ARG A 35 1.00 2.44 7.94
C ARG A 35 0.93 0.93 8.12
N PHE A 36 0.22 0.22 7.24
CA PHE A 36 0.15 -1.24 7.28
C PHE A 36 1.54 -1.86 7.22
N CYS A 37 2.37 -1.46 6.26
CA CYS A 37 3.72 -2.00 6.09
C CYS A 37 4.60 -1.74 7.33
N LYS A 38 4.46 -0.58 7.96
CA LYS A 38 5.23 -0.18 9.15
C LYS A 38 4.79 -0.91 10.42
N GLU A 39 3.48 -0.98 10.68
CA GLU A 39 2.94 -1.37 11.97
C GLU A 39 2.55 -2.85 12.06
N VAL A 40 1.78 -3.34 11.08
CA VAL A 40 1.13 -4.65 11.19
C VAL A 40 2.14 -5.81 11.24
N PRO A 41 3.18 -5.87 10.38
CA PRO A 41 4.19 -6.92 10.47
C PRO A 41 4.87 -6.98 11.83
N GLN A 42 5.10 -5.84 12.49
CA GLN A 42 5.74 -5.78 13.80
C GLN A 42 4.83 -6.30 14.91
N MET A 43 3.54 -5.97 14.85
CA MET A 43 2.55 -6.40 15.84
C MET A 43 2.31 -7.92 15.85
N ILE A 44 2.45 -8.57 14.70
CA ILE A 44 2.20 -10.02 14.55
C ILE A 44 3.48 -10.86 14.45
N LEU A 45 4.66 -10.23 14.60
CA LEU A 45 5.94 -10.91 14.47
C LEU A 45 6.16 -11.87 15.65
N PRO A 46 6.37 -13.18 15.42
CA PRO A 46 6.68 -14.10 16.50
C PRO A 46 8.10 -13.90 17.03
N ASN A 47 8.32 -14.34 18.28
CA ASN A 47 9.63 -14.26 18.92
C ASN A 47 10.71 -15.01 18.10
N GLY A 48 11.83 -14.33 17.86
CA GLY A 48 12.97 -14.89 17.11
C GLY A 48 12.83 -14.82 15.58
N ALA A 49 11.72 -14.28 15.06
CA ALA A 49 11.63 -13.88 13.66
C ALA A 49 12.25 -12.47 13.45
N ARG A 50 12.67 -12.20 12.21
CA ARG A 50 13.29 -10.91 11.84
C ARG A 50 12.77 -10.44 10.50
N ILE A 51 12.23 -9.22 10.48
CA ILE A 51 11.85 -8.53 9.24
C ILE A 51 13.13 -7.99 8.57
N ILE A 52 13.25 -8.26 7.27
CA ILE A 52 14.35 -7.80 6.41
C ILE A 52 13.87 -6.67 5.51
N VAL A 53 12.67 -6.84 4.93
CA VAL A 53 11.99 -5.86 4.08
C VAL A 53 10.51 -5.84 4.48
N ASN A 54 9.94 -4.65 4.64
CA ASN A 54 8.51 -4.42 4.88
C ASN A 54 8.09 -3.07 4.29
N ASP A 55 8.20 -2.92 2.97
CA ASP A 55 7.94 -1.64 2.32
C ASP A 55 7.34 -1.79 0.93
N GLY A 56 6.57 -0.80 0.51
CA GLY A 56 5.91 -0.79 -0.80
C GLY A 56 5.06 -2.04 -1.03
N GLY A 57 4.50 -2.62 0.03
CA GLY A 57 3.78 -3.90 -0.03
C GLY A 57 4.66 -5.14 -0.26
N SER A 58 5.99 -5.04 -0.21
CA SER A 58 6.93 -6.16 -0.28
C SER A 58 7.40 -6.56 1.11
N PHE A 59 7.37 -7.87 1.41
CA PHE A 59 7.74 -8.41 2.70
C PHE A 59 8.77 -9.53 2.56
N ARG A 60 9.87 -9.43 3.31
CA ARG A 60 10.88 -10.49 3.46
C ARG A 60 11.14 -10.69 4.95
N VAL A 61 10.83 -11.88 5.45
CA VAL A 61 10.89 -12.16 6.89
C VAL A 61 11.58 -13.51 7.13
N LEU A 62 12.50 -13.52 8.10
CA LEU A 62 13.24 -14.72 8.51
C LEU A 62 12.60 -15.36 9.74
N PHE A 63 12.49 -16.68 9.71
CA PHE A 63 11.96 -17.50 10.81
C PHE A 63 12.91 -18.64 11.16
N ASN A 64 12.80 -19.14 12.39
CA ASN A 64 13.49 -20.36 12.83
C ASN A 64 12.64 -21.63 12.56
N SER A 65 11.35 -21.47 12.27
CA SER A 65 10.41 -22.55 12.01
C SER A 65 9.63 -22.31 10.72
N LYS A 66 9.52 -23.36 9.88
CA LYS A 66 8.69 -23.33 8.67
C LYS A 66 7.22 -23.09 9.01
N ASN A 67 6.72 -23.70 10.08
CA ASN A 67 5.32 -23.60 10.48
C ASN A 67 4.95 -22.18 10.93
N GLU A 68 5.87 -21.50 11.62
CA GLU A 68 5.69 -20.10 12.01
C GLU A 68 5.66 -19.18 10.78
N ALA A 69 6.55 -19.43 9.81
CA ALA A 69 6.59 -18.68 8.56
C ALA A 69 5.28 -18.79 7.77
N VAL A 70 4.71 -20.00 7.67
CA VAL A 70 3.40 -20.23 7.02
C VAL A 70 2.30 -19.46 7.75
N LYS A 71 2.16 -19.67 9.07
CA LYS A 71 1.12 -19.00 9.87
C LYS A 71 1.19 -17.48 9.81
N PHE A 72 2.41 -16.92 9.86
CA PHE A 72 2.61 -15.49 9.72
C PHE A 72 2.19 -15.00 8.35
N GLY A 73 2.56 -15.72 7.28
CA GLY A 73 2.19 -15.38 5.91
C GLY A 73 0.67 -15.34 5.71
N ASP A 74 -0.03 -16.40 6.13
CA ASP A 74 -1.49 -16.49 6.03
C ASP A 74 -2.16 -15.35 6.80
N ARG A 75 -1.70 -15.09 8.03
CA ARG A 75 -2.24 -14.03 8.87
C ARG A 75 -1.97 -12.64 8.29
N LEU A 76 -0.78 -12.42 7.73
CA LEU A 76 -0.43 -11.16 7.08
C LEU A 76 -1.33 -10.91 5.86
N ALA A 77 -1.61 -11.94 5.05
CA ALA A 77 -2.48 -11.82 3.89
C ALA A 77 -3.94 -11.54 4.27
N GLU A 78 -4.45 -12.21 5.31
CA GLU A 78 -5.79 -11.97 5.86
C GLU A 78 -5.92 -10.53 6.39
N LEU A 79 -4.95 -10.07 7.17
CA LEU A 79 -4.96 -8.70 7.71
C LEU A 79 -4.81 -7.66 6.61
N TYR A 80 -4.02 -7.94 5.57
CA TYR A 80 -3.88 -7.06 4.41
C TYR A 80 -5.23 -6.88 3.70
N TRP A 81 -5.96 -7.98 3.49
CA TRP A 81 -7.31 -7.94 2.93
C TRP A 81 -8.29 -7.17 3.82
N LEU A 82 -8.33 -7.46 5.12
CA LEU A 82 -9.23 -6.80 6.06
C LEU A 82 -8.97 -5.29 6.19
N ALA A 83 -7.70 -4.88 6.17
CA ALA A 83 -7.31 -3.50 6.38
C ALA A 83 -7.41 -2.64 5.10
N LEU A 84 -7.07 -3.21 3.94
CA LEU A 84 -6.87 -2.45 2.70
C LEU A 84 -7.89 -2.80 1.60
N GLY A 85 -8.58 -3.94 1.69
CA GLY A 85 -9.39 -4.49 0.60
C GLY A 85 -8.55 -5.02 -0.57
N GLY A 86 -7.24 -5.17 -0.37
CA GLY A 86 -6.30 -5.67 -1.37
C GLY A 86 -6.02 -7.17 -1.23
N SER A 87 -5.15 -7.69 -2.10
CA SER A 87 -4.61 -9.05 -1.98
C SER A 87 -3.11 -9.01 -1.72
N LEU A 88 -2.64 -10.02 -1.00
CA LEU A 88 -1.22 -10.24 -0.72
C LEU A 88 -0.89 -11.67 -1.14
N THR A 89 0.00 -11.81 -2.12
CA THR A 89 0.48 -13.13 -2.53
C THR A 89 1.63 -13.54 -1.60
N VAL A 90 1.53 -14.74 -1.03
CA VAL A 90 2.53 -15.29 -0.10
C VAL A 90 3.15 -16.54 -0.71
N ALA A 91 4.48 -16.57 -0.81
CA ALA A 91 5.20 -17.75 -1.30
C ALA A 91 5.41 -18.78 -0.19
N SER A 92 5.53 -20.06 -0.57
CA SER A 92 5.98 -21.10 0.35
C SER A 92 7.35 -20.75 0.96
N PRO A 93 7.55 -20.89 2.28
CA PRO A 93 8.82 -20.53 2.92
C PRO A 93 10.00 -21.35 2.37
N ILE A 94 11.10 -20.66 2.07
CA ILE A 94 12.32 -21.26 1.52
C ILE A 94 13.32 -21.54 2.63
N GLU A 95 13.77 -22.78 2.73
CA GLU A 95 14.86 -23.16 3.64
C GLU A 95 16.19 -22.53 3.21
N MET A 96 16.86 -21.87 4.14
CA MET A 96 18.15 -21.24 3.96
C MET A 96 19.29 -22.21 4.28
N ASN A 97 19.74 -22.93 3.25
CA ASN A 97 20.93 -23.78 3.31
C ASN A 97 22.07 -23.10 2.54
N GLY A 98 22.72 -22.13 3.16
CA GLY A 98 23.83 -21.37 2.57
C GLY A 98 23.55 -19.89 2.37
N SER A 99 23.86 -19.35 1.18
CA SER A 99 23.81 -17.90 0.92
C SER A 99 22.39 -17.34 0.93
N PHE A 100 22.23 -16.15 1.52
CA PHE A 100 20.96 -15.42 1.52
C PHE A 100 20.48 -15.12 0.10
N ARG A 101 21.39 -14.74 -0.79
CA ARG A 101 21.09 -14.44 -2.20
C ARG A 101 20.41 -15.61 -2.92
N ALA A 102 20.94 -16.82 -2.79
CA ALA A 102 20.32 -18.01 -3.40
C ALA A 102 18.96 -18.35 -2.78
N ALA A 103 18.75 -18.04 -1.50
CA ALA A 103 17.44 -18.18 -0.87
C ALA A 103 16.45 -17.11 -1.37
N ALA A 104 16.90 -15.87 -1.56
CA ALA A 104 16.09 -14.75 -2.06
C ALA A 104 15.66 -14.98 -3.52
N GLU A 105 16.56 -15.45 -4.38
CA GLU A 105 16.24 -15.82 -5.77
C GLU A 105 15.18 -16.94 -5.83
N ARG A 106 15.35 -17.99 -5.02
CA ARG A 106 14.35 -19.07 -4.90
C ARG A 106 13.01 -18.56 -4.37
N ALA A 107 13.03 -17.66 -3.38
CA ALA A 107 11.82 -17.07 -2.81
C ALA A 107 11.09 -16.19 -3.85
N ASN A 108 11.83 -15.40 -4.64
CA ASN A 108 11.27 -14.60 -5.73
C ASN A 108 10.65 -15.48 -6.82
N LYS A 109 11.31 -16.59 -7.19
CA LYS A 109 10.75 -17.56 -8.14
C LYS A 109 9.46 -18.20 -7.60
N ALA A 110 9.46 -18.63 -6.34
CA ALA A 110 8.28 -19.19 -5.68
C ALA A 110 7.13 -18.18 -5.61
N LEU A 111 7.44 -16.91 -5.36
CA LEU A 111 6.44 -15.83 -5.34
C LEU A 111 5.85 -15.58 -6.73
N ARG A 112 6.66 -15.58 -7.79
CA ARG A 112 6.17 -15.48 -9.18
C ARG A 112 5.24 -16.64 -9.54
N GLN A 113 5.59 -17.86 -9.12
CA GLN A 113 4.74 -19.03 -9.32
C GLN A 113 3.43 -18.90 -8.55
N ALA A 114 3.47 -18.48 -7.28
CA ALA A 114 2.27 -18.24 -6.48
C ALA A 114 1.35 -17.17 -7.11
N LYS A 115 1.93 -16.11 -7.69
CA LYS A 115 1.17 -15.07 -8.41
C LYS A 115 0.49 -15.59 -9.69
N GLN A 116 1.10 -16.57 -10.37
CA GLN A 116 0.53 -17.18 -11.58
C GLN A 116 -0.59 -18.19 -11.25
N HIS A 117 -0.45 -18.90 -10.14
CA HIS A 117 -1.40 -19.92 -9.68
C HIS A 117 -2.38 -19.36 -8.65
N ARG A 118 -2.87 -18.14 -8.82
CA ARG A 118 -3.81 -17.56 -7.86
C ARG A 118 -5.08 -18.41 -7.73
N ASP A 119 -5.22 -19.03 -6.57
CA ASP A 119 -6.45 -19.63 -6.12
C ASP A 119 -7.37 -18.56 -5.54
N GLY A 120 -8.66 -18.61 -5.87
CA GLY A 120 -9.68 -17.73 -5.29
C GLY A 120 -10.13 -16.59 -6.21
N PHE A 121 -10.94 -16.92 -7.22
CA PHE A 121 -11.90 -15.95 -7.74
C PHE A 121 -13.02 -15.81 -6.71
N VAL A 122 -13.07 -14.68 -6.00
CA VAL A 122 -14.24 -14.32 -5.20
C VAL A 122 -15.22 -13.61 -6.12
N ALA A 123 -16.27 -14.32 -6.53
CA ALA A 123 -17.41 -13.69 -7.19
C ALA A 123 -18.01 -12.68 -6.22
N THR A 124 -18.14 -11.42 -6.65
CA THR A 124 -18.84 -10.42 -5.85
C THR A 124 -20.33 -10.77 -5.87
N SER A 125 -20.94 -10.88 -4.69
CA SER A 125 -22.38 -11.13 -4.60
C SER A 125 -23.15 -9.94 -5.18
N HIS A 126 -23.72 -10.09 -6.38
CA HIS A 126 -24.55 -9.07 -7.00
C HIS A 126 -26.03 -9.36 -6.74
N LEU A 127 -26.73 -8.43 -6.08
CA LEU A 127 -28.19 -8.39 -6.04
C LEU A 127 -28.69 -7.25 -6.94
N PRO A 128 -29.89 -7.33 -7.53
CA PRO A 128 -30.42 -6.29 -8.42
C PRO A 128 -30.53 -4.89 -7.79
N TYR A 129 -30.50 -4.79 -6.46
CA TYR A 129 -30.69 -3.56 -5.69
C TYR A 129 -29.41 -3.05 -4.99
N VAL A 130 -28.22 -3.46 -5.46
CA VAL A 130 -26.95 -2.96 -4.90
C VAL A 130 -26.52 -1.67 -5.59
N ALA A 131 -26.00 -0.72 -4.80
CA ALA A 131 -25.33 0.45 -5.33
C ALA A 131 -23.82 0.20 -5.43
N PHE A 132 -23.21 0.62 -6.53
CA PHE A 132 -21.76 0.64 -6.65
C PHE A 132 -21.17 1.88 -5.98
N CYS A 133 -19.95 1.74 -5.48
CA CYS A 133 -19.17 2.82 -4.93
C CYS A 133 -18.88 3.88 -6.00
N VAL A 134 -19.25 5.14 -5.74
CA VAL A 134 -18.99 6.25 -6.68
C VAL A 134 -17.50 6.58 -6.80
N SER A 135 -16.70 6.22 -5.79
CA SER A 135 -15.26 6.47 -5.80
C SER A 135 -14.50 5.50 -6.70
N CYS A 136 -14.66 4.18 -6.48
CA CYS A 136 -13.88 3.17 -7.19
C CYS A 136 -14.61 2.46 -8.33
N GLY A 137 -15.93 2.67 -8.48
CA GLY A 137 -16.76 2.10 -9.55
C GLY A 137 -16.99 0.58 -9.49
N ILE A 138 -16.34 -0.15 -8.58
CA ILE A 138 -16.35 -1.62 -8.55
C ILE A 138 -16.91 -2.17 -7.22
N GLY A 139 -16.50 -1.60 -6.09
CA GLY A 139 -16.92 -2.07 -4.78
C GLY A 139 -18.40 -1.83 -4.53
N LEU A 140 -19.06 -2.74 -3.81
CA LEU A 140 -20.43 -2.52 -3.37
C LEU A 140 -20.47 -1.47 -2.26
N ALA A 141 -21.40 -0.54 -2.36
CA ALA A 141 -21.58 0.48 -1.36
C ALA A 141 -22.15 -0.11 -0.08
N VAL A 142 -21.50 0.20 1.04
CA VAL A 142 -21.93 -0.18 2.41
C VAL A 142 -22.49 1.01 3.18
N GLU A 143 -22.29 2.23 2.64
CA GLU A 143 -22.71 3.47 3.27
C GLU A 143 -23.22 4.46 2.23
N HIS A 144 -24.19 5.29 2.62
CA HIS A 144 -24.66 6.45 1.88
C HIS A 144 -24.54 7.71 2.76
N SER A 145 -23.38 8.36 2.72
CA SER A 145 -23.07 9.50 3.60
C SER A 145 -22.44 10.66 2.85
N ALA A 146 -22.55 11.86 3.44
CA ALA A 146 -21.88 13.07 2.97
C ALA A 146 -20.83 13.46 4.00
N ARG A 147 -19.68 13.99 3.56
CA ARG A 147 -18.76 14.66 4.49
C ARG A 147 -19.32 16.02 4.94
N PRO A 148 -18.88 16.53 6.10
CA PRO A 148 -19.07 17.94 6.44
C PRO A 148 -18.54 18.84 5.31
N GLY A 149 -19.41 19.66 4.74
CA GLY A 149 -19.11 20.53 3.59
C GLY A 149 -19.44 19.95 2.21
N GLU A 150 -19.82 18.67 2.10
CA GLU A 150 -20.32 18.12 0.84
C GLU A 150 -21.84 18.31 0.71
N ARG A 151 -22.28 18.83 -0.44
CA ARG A 151 -23.71 19.08 -0.71
C ARG A 151 -24.50 17.80 -0.99
N ARG A 152 -23.85 16.69 -1.34
CA ARG A 152 -24.51 15.43 -1.74
C ARG A 152 -23.93 14.25 -0.99
N ARG A 153 -24.83 13.37 -0.53
CA ARG A 153 -24.46 12.05 -0.01
C ARG A 153 -23.95 11.17 -1.16
N GLN A 154 -23.02 10.29 -0.83
CA GLN A 154 -22.31 9.44 -1.77
C GLN A 154 -22.37 7.99 -1.31
N TYR A 155 -22.56 7.10 -2.27
CA TYR A 155 -22.47 5.67 -2.06
C TYR A 155 -21.00 5.25 -2.05
N LEU A 156 -20.51 4.73 -0.93
CA LEU A 156 -19.11 4.33 -0.75
C LEU A 156 -19.00 2.88 -0.28
N CYS A 157 -18.03 2.16 -0.83
CA CYS A 157 -17.61 0.88 -0.28
C CYS A 157 -16.75 1.07 0.97
N ALA A 158 -16.54 0.00 1.72
CA ALA A 158 -15.73 0.00 2.93
C ALA A 158 -14.31 0.53 2.68
N ASP A 159 -13.66 0.09 1.60
CA ASP A 159 -12.28 0.48 1.28
C ASP A 159 -12.15 1.98 0.97
N CYS A 160 -13.01 2.51 0.11
CA CYS A 160 -12.99 3.94 -0.23
C CYS A 160 -13.36 4.80 0.97
N ARG A 161 -14.24 4.31 1.85
CA ARG A 161 -14.54 4.97 3.12
C ARG A 161 -13.29 5.00 4.03
N ALA A 162 -12.59 3.88 4.18
CA ALA A 162 -11.36 3.80 4.97
C ALA A 162 -10.28 4.76 4.43
N LYS A 163 -10.02 4.72 3.12
CA LYS A 163 -9.09 5.63 2.43
C LYS A 163 -9.48 7.09 2.63
N ARG A 164 -10.77 7.39 2.50
CA ARG A 164 -11.29 8.73 2.73
C ARG A 164 -10.98 9.19 4.15
N HIS A 165 -11.26 8.37 5.16
CA HIS A 165 -10.96 8.70 6.56
C HIS A 165 -9.47 8.90 6.81
N GLU A 166 -8.63 8.02 6.26
CA GLU A 166 -7.17 8.14 6.40
C GLU A 166 -6.66 9.45 5.79
N GLY A 167 -7.01 9.73 4.53
CA GLY A 167 -6.61 10.95 3.83
C GLY A 167 -7.31 12.23 4.28
N ALA A 168 -7.95 12.24 5.45
CA ALA A 168 -8.51 13.44 6.05
C ALA A 168 -7.43 14.35 6.63
N ASP A 169 -6.34 13.75 7.13
CA ASP A 169 -5.20 14.45 7.71
C ASP A 169 -3.91 13.98 7.02
N PRO A 170 -3.47 14.68 5.96
CA PRO A 170 -2.26 14.31 5.26
C PRO A 170 -0.95 14.71 5.96
N GLY A 171 -1.02 15.44 7.08
CA GLY A 171 0.09 16.21 7.65
C GLY A 171 1.38 15.42 7.84
N GLU A 172 1.39 14.40 8.69
CA GLU A 172 2.60 13.60 8.99
C GLU A 172 3.06 12.72 7.83
N PHE A 173 2.18 12.38 6.88
CA PHE A 173 2.56 11.52 5.77
C PHE A 173 3.30 12.29 4.67
N LEU A 174 2.91 13.55 4.44
CA LEU A 174 3.50 14.39 3.41
C LEU A 174 4.60 15.31 3.93
N SER A 175 4.75 15.46 5.25
CA SER A 175 5.78 16.30 5.85
C SER A 175 7.18 15.93 5.34
N ASP A 176 7.53 14.64 5.34
CA ASP A 176 8.84 14.16 4.90
C ASP A 176 9.11 14.49 3.43
N PHE A 177 8.07 14.42 2.59
CA PHE A 177 8.17 14.80 1.19
C PHE A 177 8.36 16.31 1.04
N PHE A 178 7.56 17.11 1.74
CA PHE A 178 7.66 18.56 1.65
C PHE A 178 8.98 19.09 2.22
N GLU A 179 9.46 18.55 3.33
CA GLU A 179 10.77 18.87 3.89
C GLU A 179 11.89 18.57 2.89
N LYS A 180 11.85 17.42 2.21
CA LYS A 180 12.85 17.06 1.19
C LYS A 180 12.79 17.94 -0.07
N VAL A 181 11.61 18.42 -0.47
CA VAL A 181 11.41 19.17 -1.74
C VAL A 181 11.49 20.68 -1.56
N VAL A 182 10.91 21.21 -0.49
CA VAL A 182 10.75 22.65 -0.23
C VAL A 182 11.73 23.12 0.85
N GLY A 183 12.31 22.22 1.64
CA GLY A 183 13.24 22.56 2.73
C GLY A 183 12.52 23.15 3.95
N ASP A 184 13.23 23.98 4.72
CA ASP A 184 12.76 24.54 6.01
C ASP A 184 11.47 25.39 5.89
N GLU A 185 11.14 25.86 4.68
CA GLU A 185 9.93 26.64 4.40
C GLU A 185 8.66 25.77 4.27
N TRP A 186 8.77 24.44 4.42
CA TRP A 186 7.63 23.54 4.23
C TRP A 186 6.45 23.85 5.15
N HIS A 187 6.71 24.37 6.36
CA HIS A 187 5.69 24.79 7.31
C HIS A 187 4.79 25.94 6.80
N GLU A 188 5.27 26.70 5.81
CA GLU A 188 4.50 27.77 5.17
C GLU A 188 3.64 27.24 4.00
N TYR A 189 3.94 26.03 3.52
CA TYR A 189 3.22 25.40 2.42
C TYR A 189 1.92 24.76 2.93
N ARG A 190 0.80 25.15 2.32
CA ARG A 190 -0.52 24.55 2.62
C ARG A 190 -0.91 23.56 1.54
N TRP A 191 -1.40 22.40 1.95
CA TRP A 191 -1.90 21.41 1.01
C TRP A 191 -3.07 22.00 0.20
N PRO A 192 -3.09 21.83 -1.14
CA PRO A 192 -4.24 22.23 -1.95
C PRO A 192 -5.54 21.62 -1.38
N GLY A 193 -6.60 22.42 -1.25
CA GLY A 193 -7.84 22.01 -0.57
C GLY A 193 -7.95 22.37 0.91
N GLU A 194 -6.95 23.07 1.49
CA GLU A 194 -7.02 23.62 2.86
C GLU A 194 -7.63 25.03 2.93
N ARG A 195 -7.56 25.84 1.87
CA ARG A 195 -7.94 27.26 1.89
C ARG A 195 -9.44 27.55 1.79
N ALA A 196 -10.29 26.57 1.48
CA ALA A 196 -11.72 26.82 1.28
C ALA A 196 -12.55 26.52 2.54
N GLU A 197 -12.78 27.56 3.36
CA GLU A 197 -13.62 27.50 4.57
C GLU A 197 -15.11 27.16 4.31
N LYS A 198 -15.58 27.08 3.06
CA LYS A 198 -17.02 26.87 2.78
C LYS A 198 -17.39 25.80 1.74
N GLU A 199 -16.49 25.41 0.84
CA GLU A 199 -16.75 24.31 -0.09
C GLU A 199 -15.43 23.57 -0.33
N ARG A 200 -15.24 22.44 0.38
CA ARG A 200 -14.05 21.60 0.21
C ARG A 200 -14.15 20.87 -1.13
N GLU A 201 -13.79 21.54 -2.22
CA GLU A 201 -13.51 20.88 -3.49
C GLU A 201 -12.35 19.87 -3.30
N ASP A 202 -12.30 18.83 -4.14
CA ASP A 202 -11.19 17.89 -4.13
C ASP A 202 -9.89 18.65 -4.50
N PRO A 203 -8.74 18.40 -3.85
CA PRO A 203 -7.50 19.14 -4.05
C PRO A 203 -7.03 19.34 -5.50
N PRO A 204 -7.29 18.41 -6.46
CA PRO A 204 -6.92 18.60 -7.86
C PRO A 204 -7.44 19.93 -8.44
N MET A 205 -8.63 20.39 -8.05
CA MET A 205 -9.22 21.63 -8.58
C MET A 205 -8.46 22.87 -8.12
N ASP A 206 -7.89 22.85 -6.92
CA ASP A 206 -7.05 23.95 -6.44
C ASP A 206 -5.71 23.99 -7.17
N VAL A 207 -5.15 22.82 -7.52
CA VAL A 207 -3.91 22.72 -8.31
C VAL A 207 -4.15 23.14 -9.76
N ALA A 208 -5.27 22.74 -10.36
CA ALA A 208 -5.59 23.06 -11.73
C ALA A 208 -5.61 24.59 -12.00
N ARG A 209 -5.98 25.39 -10.99
CA ARG A 209 -6.03 26.87 -11.09
C ARG A 209 -4.67 27.51 -11.37
N PHE A 210 -3.55 26.80 -11.20
CA PHE A 210 -2.22 27.30 -11.56
C PHE A 210 -1.94 27.22 -13.08
N ASP A 211 -2.72 26.45 -13.86
CA ASP A 211 -2.64 26.42 -15.32
C ASP A 211 -3.88 27.12 -15.92
N ALA A 212 -3.67 28.00 -16.90
CA ALA A 212 -4.75 28.79 -17.51
C ALA A 212 -5.83 27.95 -18.22
N ARG A 213 -5.55 26.68 -18.53
CA ARG A 213 -6.50 25.73 -19.14
C ARG A 213 -7.10 24.77 -18.11
N ASN A 214 -6.78 24.94 -16.83
CA ASN A 214 -7.16 24.05 -15.73
C ASN A 214 -6.63 22.62 -15.90
N TYR A 215 -5.41 22.47 -16.43
CA TYR A 215 -4.76 21.16 -16.53
C TYR A 215 -3.98 20.79 -15.27
N ILE A 216 -3.91 19.48 -15.03
CA ILE A 216 -3.15 18.88 -13.94
C ILE A 216 -2.18 17.90 -14.57
N ALA A 217 -0.89 18.06 -14.24
CA ALA A 217 0.13 17.11 -14.64
C ALA A 217 0.20 15.96 -13.63
N TYR A 218 0.18 14.73 -14.13
CA TYR A 218 0.46 13.53 -13.34
C TYR A 218 1.84 13.01 -13.72
N LEU A 219 2.70 12.82 -12.72
CA LEU A 219 4.02 12.22 -12.89
C LEU A 219 4.03 10.85 -12.23
N VAL A 220 4.45 9.84 -12.99
CA VAL A 220 4.71 8.49 -12.49
C VAL A 220 6.16 8.18 -12.80
N ALA A 221 6.93 7.82 -11.78
CA ALA A 221 8.33 7.45 -11.89
C ALA A 221 8.54 6.06 -11.26
N ASP A 222 9.44 5.29 -11.85
CA ASP A 222 9.86 3.98 -11.36
C ASP A 222 11.37 3.81 -11.52
N GLY A 223 11.98 3.02 -10.63
CA GLY A 223 13.40 2.74 -10.67
C GLY A 223 13.72 1.73 -11.77
N ASN A 224 14.70 2.03 -12.62
CA ASN A 224 15.13 1.11 -13.66
C ASN A 224 15.84 -0.10 -13.05
N SER A 225 15.50 -1.31 -13.52
CA SER A 225 16.16 -2.57 -13.14
C SER A 225 16.29 -2.81 -11.62
N MET A 226 15.38 -2.25 -10.81
CA MET A 226 15.45 -2.41 -9.34
C MET A 226 15.45 -3.87 -8.90
N GLY A 227 14.73 -4.75 -9.61
CA GLY A 227 14.73 -6.18 -9.31
C GLY A 227 16.09 -6.86 -9.48
N GLU A 228 16.92 -6.40 -10.42
CA GLU A 228 18.30 -6.88 -10.60
C GLU A 228 19.17 -6.37 -9.46
N ALA A 229 19.10 -5.06 -9.16
CA ALA A 229 19.84 -4.45 -8.06
C ALA A 229 19.56 -5.13 -6.71
N PHE A 230 18.28 -5.37 -6.38
CA PHE A 230 17.89 -6.09 -5.17
C PHE A 230 18.26 -7.59 -5.22
N GLY A 231 18.32 -8.20 -6.41
CA GLY A 231 18.72 -9.60 -6.59
C GLY A 231 20.21 -9.84 -6.36
N GLU A 232 21.04 -8.82 -6.56
CA GLU A 232 22.48 -8.90 -6.34
C GLU A 232 22.90 -8.70 -4.88
N CYS A 233 22.04 -8.09 -4.07
CA CYS A 233 22.30 -7.75 -2.68
C CYS A 233 22.45 -8.98 -1.76
N ASP A 234 23.42 -8.92 -0.86
CA ASP A 234 23.43 -9.76 0.34
C ASP A 234 22.39 -9.27 1.38
N LYS A 235 22.29 -9.96 2.51
CA LYS A 235 21.31 -9.63 3.56
C LYS A 235 21.50 -8.21 4.11
N GLY A 236 22.73 -7.80 4.39
CA GLY A 236 23.01 -6.50 5.00
C GLY A 236 22.82 -5.36 4.00
N GLN A 237 23.24 -5.58 2.75
CA GLN A 237 23.00 -4.67 1.64
C GLN A 237 21.51 -4.48 1.39
N LEU A 238 20.72 -5.56 1.43
CA LEU A 238 19.27 -5.50 1.23
C LEU A 238 18.57 -4.69 2.33
N GLU A 239 18.96 -4.91 3.59
CA GLU A 239 18.44 -4.15 4.73
C GLU A 239 18.80 -2.67 4.61
N SER A 240 20.05 -2.35 4.28
CA SER A 240 20.52 -0.97 4.11
C SER A 240 19.82 -0.28 2.94
N LEU A 241 19.76 -0.93 1.78
CA LEU A 241 19.14 -0.37 0.57
C LEU A 241 17.64 -0.13 0.78
N SER A 242 16.96 -1.06 1.44
CA SER A 242 15.54 -0.89 1.80
C SER A 242 15.30 0.25 2.78
N GLN A 243 16.27 0.60 3.63
CA GLN A 243 16.16 1.73 4.56
C GLN A 243 16.49 3.07 3.89
N THR A 244 17.46 3.11 2.99
CA THR A 244 17.88 4.34 2.29
C THR A 244 16.87 4.78 1.21
N LEU A 245 16.11 3.83 0.64
CA LEU A 245 15.08 4.14 -0.36
C LEU A 245 13.74 4.59 0.25
N ARG A 246 13.63 4.66 1.58
CA ARG A 246 12.50 5.27 2.30
C ARG A 246 12.67 6.80 2.38
#